data_AF-L2GPN9-F1
#
_entry.id   AF-L2GPN9-F1
#
_cell.length_a   1.000
_cell.length_b   1.000
_cell.length_c   1.000
_cell.angle_alpha   90.00
_cell.angle_beta   90.00
_cell.angle_gamma   90.00
#
_symmetry.space_group_name_H-M   'P 1'
#
loop_
_entity.id
_entity.type
_entity.pdbx_description
1 polymer ?
#
loop_
_entity_poly.entity_id
_entity_poly.type
_entity_poly.pdbx_seq_one_letter_code
_entity_poly.pdbx_strand_id
1 'polypeptide(L)'
;MNENILTCLRIKETSAKPVFTPNHINVQNKSFAVDSIFYGPDQNEIFQYVSKTILSKCVQGYNCSVFAYGQTGSGKTYTIQGTDSSPGLAQRSLSFFHNNYDEVKLSFIEIYNENMLDLSVPENEISIREDPVLGVTVDSLNVFISHSLMESLEFYKRGIANRKTAATQMNENSSRSHSIFTISLEMKNKNIVKKSKLCFVDLAGSEKIGDNEIERVKETCNINTSLLCLGKIVHKLSSNDRWHISYRDSKLTFLLKDSLGGNSKLAIIGTVNIDFPSDTVNTLNFLSRSKKITNSPSINYDTGRSTVAELTENIKQLDEENNTLKAEIAELRSQKENNIKSSIIYDVKKLKRDFNLLMDEFNVLCASSKAIIGNYYDTNRSAILEISENLRMLAERNKENIRNIFTKKRRIDEENDE
;
A
#
# COMPACT_ATOMS: atom_id res chain seq x y z
N MET A 1 8.38 -9.90 1.05
CA MET A 1 9.18 -10.33 2.21
C MET A 1 8.95 -11.81 2.41
N ASN A 2 10.01 -12.53 2.72
CA ASN A 2 9.95 -13.95 3.01
C ASN A 2 9.28 -14.15 4.38
N GLU A 3 8.36 -15.09 4.48
CA GLU A 3 7.62 -15.36 5.71
C GLU A 3 7.51 -16.86 5.96
N ASN A 4 7.61 -17.26 7.23
CA ASN A 4 7.48 -18.66 7.62
C ASN A 4 6.02 -19.13 7.56
N ILE A 5 5.84 -20.43 7.33
CA ILE A 5 4.52 -21.07 7.39
C ILE A 5 3.93 -20.95 8.80
N LEU A 6 2.67 -20.52 8.88
CA LEU A 6 1.92 -20.52 10.14
C LEU A 6 1.46 -21.93 10.48
N THR A 7 1.68 -22.34 11.72
CA THR A 7 1.35 -23.68 12.21
C THR A 7 0.41 -23.59 13.40
N CYS A 8 -0.77 -24.18 13.28
CA CYS A 8 -1.78 -24.19 14.33
C CYS A 8 -2.06 -25.63 14.73
N LEU A 9 -2.39 -25.84 16.00
CA LEU A 9 -2.83 -27.13 16.50
C LEU A 9 -4.31 -27.04 16.91
N ARG A 10 -5.13 -27.96 16.42
CA ARG A 10 -6.49 -28.16 16.92
C ARG A 10 -6.56 -29.51 17.61
N ILE A 11 -6.87 -29.48 18.89
CA ILE A 11 -7.02 -30.68 19.72
C ILE A 11 -8.49 -31.01 19.81
N LYS A 12 -8.86 -32.23 19.38
CA LYS A 12 -10.22 -32.74 19.52
C LYS A 12 -10.59 -32.83 21.01
N GLU A 13 -11.83 -32.50 21.33
CA GLU A 13 -12.34 -32.61 22.69
C GLU A 13 -12.25 -34.07 23.18
N THR A 14 -11.86 -34.21 24.44
CA THR A 14 -11.68 -35.49 25.13
C THR A 14 -12.22 -35.37 26.55
N SER A 15 -12.42 -36.50 27.23
CA SER A 15 -12.95 -36.57 28.60
C SER A 15 -12.13 -35.77 29.60
N ALA A 16 -10.82 -35.63 29.36
CA ALA A 16 -9.90 -34.84 30.18
C ALA A 16 -9.15 -33.83 29.30
N LYS A 17 -9.31 -32.54 29.61
CA LYS A 17 -8.63 -31.47 28.88
C LYS A 17 -7.12 -31.58 29.07
N PRO A 18 -6.32 -31.67 28.00
CA PRO A 18 -4.87 -31.71 28.11
C PRO A 18 -4.33 -30.37 28.59
N VAL A 19 -3.20 -30.41 29.30
CA VAL A 19 -2.49 -29.21 29.75
C VAL A 19 -1.61 -28.69 28.62
N PHE A 20 -1.91 -27.47 28.17
CA PHE A 20 -1.12 -26.74 27.18
C PHE A 20 -1.16 -25.24 27.47
N THR A 21 -0.19 -24.51 26.93
CA THR A 21 -0.17 -23.04 26.88
C THR A 21 -0.60 -22.58 25.49
N PRO A 22 -0.89 -21.29 25.24
CA PRO A 22 -1.41 -20.83 23.94
C PRO A 22 -0.60 -21.26 22.71
N ASN A 23 0.70 -21.51 22.87
CA ASN A 23 1.63 -21.86 21.80
C ASN A 23 2.52 -23.09 22.09
N HIS A 24 2.38 -23.75 23.25
CA HIS A 24 3.18 -24.95 23.57
C HIS A 24 2.33 -26.08 24.16
N ILE A 25 2.63 -27.31 23.74
CA ILE A 25 2.05 -28.54 24.30
C ILE A 25 3.15 -29.57 24.57
N ASN A 26 2.98 -30.32 25.66
CA ASN A 26 3.83 -31.46 25.99
C ASN A 26 3.10 -32.76 25.70
N VAL A 27 3.70 -33.63 24.88
CA VAL A 27 3.16 -34.96 24.54
C VAL A 27 4.29 -35.98 24.61
N GLN A 28 4.09 -37.08 25.34
CA GLN A 28 5.11 -38.15 25.52
C GLN A 28 6.51 -37.62 25.89
N ASN A 29 6.60 -36.75 26.90
CA ASN A 29 7.85 -36.13 27.37
C ASN A 29 8.59 -35.27 26.33
N LYS A 30 7.93 -34.88 25.24
CA LYS A 30 8.45 -33.93 24.24
C LYS A 30 7.62 -32.66 24.25
N SER A 31 8.30 -31.52 24.16
CA SER A 31 7.67 -30.21 24.06
C SER A 31 7.62 -29.77 22.60
N PHE A 32 6.47 -29.26 22.17
CA PHE A 32 6.24 -28.78 20.81
C PHE A 32 5.73 -27.35 20.84
N ALA A 33 6.31 -26.49 19.99
CA ALA A 33 5.91 -25.11 19.82
C ALA A 33 5.18 -24.93 18.47
N VAL A 34 4.04 -24.27 18.50
CA VAL A 34 3.24 -23.88 17.33
C VAL A 34 2.87 -22.40 17.44
N ASP A 35 2.20 -21.83 16.44
CA ASP A 35 1.79 -20.41 16.48
C ASP A 35 0.52 -20.21 17.30
N SER A 36 -0.39 -21.19 17.33
CA SER A 36 -1.59 -21.16 18.17
C SER A 36 -2.15 -22.57 18.42
N ILE A 37 -2.80 -22.76 19.58
CA ILE A 37 -3.48 -24.00 19.96
C ILE A 37 -4.96 -23.72 20.23
N PHE A 38 -5.83 -24.50 19.61
CA PHE A 38 -7.28 -24.50 19.76
C PHE A 38 -7.73 -25.82 20.39
N TYR A 39 -8.71 -25.78 21.30
CA TYR A 39 -9.24 -26.98 21.97
C TYR A 39 -10.75 -27.07 21.82
N GLY A 40 -11.20 -28.23 21.35
CA GLY A 40 -12.61 -28.56 21.27
C GLY A 40 -13.28 -28.20 19.94
N PRO A 41 -14.63 -28.16 19.93
CA PRO A 41 -15.41 -28.09 18.71
C PRO A 41 -15.58 -26.67 18.16
N ASP A 42 -15.20 -25.62 18.90
CA ASP A 42 -15.49 -24.25 18.46
C ASP A 42 -14.81 -23.92 17.12
N GLN A 43 -15.62 -23.55 16.13
CA GLN A 43 -15.18 -23.12 14.80
C GLN A 43 -14.90 -21.62 14.75
N ASN A 44 -15.50 -20.85 15.65
CA ASN A 44 -15.41 -19.40 15.62
C ASN A 44 -14.01 -18.94 16.04
N GLU A 45 -13.43 -19.51 17.11
CA GLU A 45 -12.09 -19.18 17.56
C GLU A 45 -11.03 -19.37 16.44
N ILE A 46 -11.02 -20.54 15.79
CA ILE A 46 -10.08 -20.82 14.70
C ILE A 46 -10.36 -19.95 13.47
N PHE A 47 -11.63 -19.68 13.14
CA PHE A 47 -11.98 -18.79 12.04
C PHE A 47 -11.50 -17.36 12.29
N GLN A 48 -11.61 -16.83 13.51
CA GLN A 48 -11.11 -15.49 13.83
C GLN A 48 -9.60 -15.39 13.64
N TYR A 49 -8.85 -16.42 14.04
CA TYR A 49 -7.41 -16.48 13.80
C TYR A 49 -7.08 -16.54 12.30
N VAL A 50 -7.71 -17.45 11.55
CA VAL A 50 -7.53 -17.61 10.10
C VAL A 50 -7.96 -16.34 9.35
N SER A 51 -9.01 -15.65 9.81
CA SER A 51 -9.48 -14.40 9.23
C SER A 51 -8.42 -13.30 9.34
N LYS A 52 -7.85 -13.12 10.54
CA LYS A 52 -6.82 -12.11 10.83
C LYS A 52 -5.51 -12.38 10.09
N THR A 53 -5.13 -13.65 9.95
CA THR A 53 -3.80 -14.04 9.43
C THR A 53 -3.79 -14.36 7.93
N ILE A 54 -4.86 -14.98 7.41
CA ILE A 54 -4.92 -15.50 6.03
C ILE A 54 -5.92 -14.69 5.19
N LEU A 55 -7.19 -14.58 5.59
CA LEU A 55 -8.19 -13.88 4.75
C LEU A 55 -7.82 -12.40 4.56
N SER A 56 -7.30 -11.75 5.60
CA SER A 56 -6.81 -10.37 5.51
C SER A 56 -5.70 -10.19 4.46
N LYS A 57 -4.86 -11.22 4.24
CA LYS A 57 -3.82 -11.23 3.21
C LYS A 57 -4.39 -11.55 1.84
N CYS A 58 -5.36 -12.45 1.77
CA CYS A 58 -6.09 -12.73 0.53
C CYS A 58 -6.73 -11.44 -0.02
N VAL A 59 -7.42 -10.69 0.83
CA VAL A 59 -7.99 -9.35 0.55
C VAL A 59 -6.95 -8.30 0.14
N GLN A 60 -5.67 -8.50 0.42
CA GLN A 60 -4.60 -7.61 -0.04
C GLN A 60 -4.08 -7.97 -1.45
N GLY A 61 -4.47 -9.14 -1.98
CA GLY A 61 -4.06 -9.70 -3.26
C GLY A 61 -2.99 -10.80 -3.16
N TYR A 62 -2.73 -11.36 -1.98
CA TYR A 62 -1.83 -12.51 -1.82
C TYR A 62 -2.55 -13.83 -2.11
N ASN A 63 -1.86 -14.76 -2.76
CA ASN A 63 -2.30 -16.16 -2.72
C ASN A 63 -2.18 -16.70 -1.30
N CYS A 64 -3.14 -17.52 -0.91
CA CYS A 64 -3.32 -18.00 0.44
C CYS A 64 -3.77 -19.46 0.42
N SER A 65 -3.31 -20.22 1.39
CA SER A 65 -3.66 -21.63 1.54
C SER A 65 -3.83 -21.99 3.01
N VAL A 66 -4.83 -22.83 3.30
CA VAL A 66 -5.08 -23.39 4.63
C VAL A 66 -5.15 -24.90 4.49
N PHE A 67 -4.22 -25.61 5.12
CA PHE A 67 -4.18 -27.07 5.09
C PHE A 67 -4.70 -27.63 6.41
N ALA A 68 -5.54 -28.65 6.34
CA ALA A 68 -5.85 -29.50 7.49
C ALA A 68 -5.08 -30.81 7.38
N TYR A 69 -4.25 -31.11 8.38
CA TYR A 69 -3.38 -32.29 8.41
C TYR A 69 -3.55 -33.07 9.73
N GLY A 70 -3.37 -34.38 9.72
CA GLY A 70 -3.47 -35.25 10.89
C GLY A 70 -4.09 -36.62 10.58
N GLN A 71 -4.18 -37.48 11.59
CA GLN A 71 -4.75 -38.82 11.44
C GLN A 71 -6.24 -38.81 11.07
N THR A 72 -6.76 -39.92 10.58
CA THR A 72 -8.20 -40.11 10.40
C THR A 72 -8.96 -39.93 11.70
N GLY A 73 -10.11 -39.24 11.63
CA GLY A 73 -10.96 -38.98 12.79
C GLY A 73 -10.50 -37.87 13.75
N SER A 74 -9.36 -37.22 13.49
CA SER A 74 -8.81 -36.14 14.33
C SER A 74 -9.53 -34.79 14.17
N GLY A 75 -10.29 -34.60 13.09
CA GLY A 75 -11.06 -33.38 12.84
C GLY A 75 -10.62 -32.51 11.66
N LYS A 76 -9.86 -33.05 10.69
CA LYS A 76 -9.49 -32.35 9.44
C LYS A 76 -10.70 -31.80 8.69
N THR A 77 -11.59 -32.68 8.24
CA THR A 77 -12.82 -32.33 7.54
C THR A 77 -13.75 -31.50 8.41
N TYR A 78 -13.85 -31.78 9.72
CA TYR A 78 -14.61 -30.91 10.64
C TYR A 78 -14.04 -29.49 10.65
N THR A 79 -12.73 -29.29 10.56
CA THR A 79 -12.12 -27.95 10.53
C THR A 79 -12.40 -27.20 9.23
N ILE A 80 -12.24 -27.87 8.08
CA ILE A 80 -12.43 -27.23 6.77
C ILE A 80 -13.93 -27.04 6.45
N GLN A 81 -14.71 -28.10 6.59
CA GLN A 81 -16.12 -28.16 6.23
C GLN A 81 -17.05 -27.95 7.44
N GLY A 82 -16.75 -28.52 8.60
CA GLY A 82 -17.64 -28.46 9.75
C GLY A 82 -18.98 -29.18 9.53
N THR A 83 -20.02 -28.72 10.21
CA THR A 83 -21.40 -29.25 10.13
C THR A 83 -22.37 -28.15 9.74
N ASP A 84 -23.62 -28.51 9.43
CA ASP A 84 -24.66 -27.50 9.13
C ASP A 84 -24.92 -26.57 10.32
N SER A 85 -24.82 -27.07 11.55
CA SER A 85 -24.96 -26.29 12.79
C SER A 85 -23.68 -25.53 13.19
N SER A 86 -22.52 -26.00 12.76
CA SER A 86 -21.22 -25.41 13.07
C SER A 86 -20.35 -25.37 11.81
N PRO A 87 -20.60 -24.39 10.91
CA PRO A 87 -19.90 -24.30 9.64
C PRO A 87 -18.39 -24.17 9.82
N GLY A 88 -17.62 -24.83 8.95
CA GLY A 88 -16.15 -24.81 8.99
C GLY A 88 -15.55 -23.57 8.35
N LEU A 89 -14.23 -23.60 8.18
CA LEU A 89 -13.46 -22.48 7.62
C LEU A 89 -13.90 -22.11 6.20
N ALA A 90 -14.23 -23.08 5.34
CA ALA A 90 -14.60 -22.82 3.96
C ALA A 90 -15.89 -21.99 3.87
N GLN A 91 -16.96 -22.43 4.53
CA GLN A 91 -18.26 -21.73 4.50
C GLN A 91 -18.20 -20.37 5.19
N ARG A 92 -17.49 -20.26 6.32
CA ARG A 92 -17.32 -18.97 7.01
C ARG A 92 -16.52 -17.99 6.16
N SER A 93 -15.56 -18.47 5.37
CA SER A 93 -14.79 -17.64 4.44
C SER A 93 -15.63 -17.19 3.25
N LEU A 94 -16.52 -18.05 2.73
CA LEU A 94 -17.52 -17.64 1.72
C LEU A 94 -18.41 -16.51 2.25
N SER A 95 -18.93 -16.64 3.48
CA SER A 95 -19.72 -15.57 4.10
C SER A 95 -18.91 -14.29 4.27
N PHE A 96 -17.65 -14.37 4.68
CA PHE A 96 -16.77 -13.21 4.78
C PHE A 96 -16.56 -12.53 3.42
N PHE A 97 -16.31 -13.27 2.34
CA PHE A 97 -16.06 -12.67 1.03
C PHE A 97 -17.32 -12.07 0.42
N HIS A 98 -18.47 -12.74 0.49
CA HIS A 98 -19.74 -12.19 -0.02
C HIS A 98 -20.23 -10.95 0.75
N ASN A 99 -19.78 -10.75 1.99
CA ASN A 99 -20.05 -9.51 2.72
C ASN A 99 -19.20 -8.32 2.23
N ASN A 100 -18.13 -8.56 1.46
CA ASN A 100 -17.16 -7.53 1.05
C ASN A 100 -16.98 -7.45 -0.49
N TYR A 101 -17.48 -8.42 -1.24
CA TYR A 101 -17.28 -8.55 -2.68
C TYR A 101 -18.54 -9.11 -3.35
N ASP A 102 -18.89 -8.55 -4.51
CA ASP A 102 -20.07 -8.95 -5.28
C ASP A 102 -19.87 -10.21 -6.11
N GLU A 103 -18.62 -10.58 -6.41
CA GLU A 103 -18.28 -11.72 -7.26
C GLU A 103 -17.15 -12.53 -6.62
N VAL A 104 -17.38 -13.85 -6.51
CA VAL A 104 -16.34 -14.81 -6.14
C VAL A 104 -16.31 -15.95 -7.15
N LYS A 105 -15.11 -16.43 -7.47
CA LYS A 105 -14.89 -17.54 -8.40
C LYS A 105 -14.52 -18.79 -7.62
N LEU A 106 -15.21 -19.89 -7.84
CA LEU A 106 -15.08 -21.12 -7.07
C LEU A 106 -14.65 -22.29 -7.95
N SER A 107 -13.80 -23.17 -7.41
CA SER A 107 -13.48 -24.47 -8.00
C SER A 107 -13.28 -25.50 -6.91
N PHE A 108 -13.54 -26.78 -7.19
CA PHE A 108 -13.40 -27.83 -6.19
C PHE A 108 -12.83 -29.10 -6.82
N ILE A 109 -11.66 -29.53 -6.36
CA ILE A 109 -10.95 -30.70 -6.86
C ILE A 109 -10.89 -31.78 -5.78
N GLU A 110 -11.03 -33.03 -6.19
CA GLU A 110 -10.65 -34.20 -5.42
C GLU A 110 -9.44 -34.88 -6.06
N ILE A 111 -8.50 -35.34 -5.24
CA ILE A 111 -7.40 -36.20 -5.64
C ILE A 111 -7.52 -37.52 -4.90
N TYR A 112 -7.75 -38.59 -5.65
CA TYR A 112 -7.86 -39.95 -5.13
C TYR A 112 -7.03 -40.89 -5.99
N ASN A 113 -6.12 -41.64 -5.36
CA ASN A 113 -5.26 -42.60 -6.04
C ASN A 113 -4.50 -41.98 -7.25
N GLU A 114 -3.95 -40.76 -7.06
CA GLU A 114 -3.27 -39.95 -8.11
C GLU A 114 -4.14 -39.57 -9.34
N ASN A 115 -5.44 -39.83 -9.29
CA ASN A 115 -6.42 -39.30 -10.24
C ASN A 115 -7.03 -38.02 -9.68
N MET A 116 -7.29 -37.06 -10.56
CA MET A 116 -7.95 -35.81 -10.19
C MET A 116 -9.35 -35.77 -10.77
N LEU A 117 -10.31 -35.31 -9.97
CA LEU A 117 -11.70 -35.15 -10.36
C LEU A 117 -12.16 -33.73 -10.03
N ASP A 118 -12.91 -33.13 -10.95
CA ASP A 118 -13.65 -31.90 -10.68
C ASP A 118 -14.93 -32.26 -9.92
N LEU A 119 -15.00 -31.88 -8.64
CA LEU A 119 -16.15 -32.18 -7.80
C LEU A 119 -17.41 -31.39 -8.18
N SER A 120 -17.29 -30.35 -8.99
CA SER A 120 -18.44 -29.59 -9.49
C SER A 120 -19.02 -30.17 -10.77
N VAL A 121 -18.16 -30.72 -11.63
CA VAL A 121 -18.52 -31.38 -12.89
C VAL A 121 -17.68 -32.66 -13.04
N PRO A 122 -18.10 -33.78 -12.42
CA PRO A 122 -17.30 -35.01 -12.37
C PRO A 122 -16.97 -35.63 -13.75
N GLU A 123 -17.69 -35.25 -14.79
CA GLU A 123 -17.48 -35.69 -16.18
C GLU A 123 -16.26 -35.01 -16.83
N ASN A 124 -15.74 -33.93 -16.25
CA ASN A 124 -14.60 -33.21 -16.80
C ASN A 124 -13.29 -33.96 -16.55
N GLU A 125 -12.57 -34.27 -17.63
CA GLU A 125 -11.17 -34.70 -17.54
C GLU A 125 -10.25 -33.49 -17.33
N ILE A 126 -9.74 -33.34 -16.12
CA ILE A 126 -8.86 -32.24 -15.72
C ILE A 126 -7.39 -32.66 -15.69
N SER A 127 -6.49 -31.76 -16.07
CA SER A 127 -5.04 -32.03 -16.07
C SER A 127 -4.22 -30.88 -15.49
N ILE A 128 -3.15 -31.20 -14.74
CA ILE A 128 -2.27 -30.18 -14.16
C ILE A 128 -1.23 -29.77 -15.18
N ARG A 129 -1.03 -28.47 -15.34
CA ARG A 129 0.07 -27.89 -16.11
C ARG A 129 0.77 -26.76 -15.35
N GLU A 130 1.98 -26.45 -15.77
CA GLU A 130 2.79 -25.38 -15.18
C GLU A 130 2.92 -24.25 -16.18
N ASP A 131 2.33 -23.10 -15.84
CA ASP A 131 2.40 -21.88 -16.62
C ASP A 131 3.59 -21.02 -16.13
N PRO A 132 4.41 -20.45 -17.03
CA PRO A 132 5.57 -19.64 -16.64
C PRO A 132 5.25 -18.41 -15.78
N VAL A 133 4.02 -17.88 -15.88
CA VAL A 133 3.59 -16.64 -15.21
C VAL A 133 2.61 -16.94 -14.08
N LEU A 134 1.63 -17.81 -14.33
CA LEU A 134 0.54 -18.11 -13.39
C LEU A 134 0.89 -19.23 -12.40
N GLY A 135 2.04 -19.90 -12.57
CA GLY A 135 2.44 -21.04 -11.75
C GLY A 135 1.65 -22.28 -12.09
N VAL A 136 1.31 -23.09 -11.08
CA VAL A 136 0.60 -24.35 -11.32
C VAL A 136 -0.88 -24.07 -11.61
N THR A 137 -1.36 -24.52 -12.76
CA THR A 137 -2.74 -24.35 -13.23
C THR A 137 -3.36 -25.69 -13.60
N VAL A 138 -4.69 -25.73 -13.67
CA VAL A 138 -5.44 -26.94 -14.01
C VAL A 138 -6.30 -26.66 -15.23
N ASP A 139 -6.11 -27.47 -16.26
CA ASP A 139 -6.85 -27.39 -17.51
C ASP A 139 -8.20 -28.03 -17.38
N SER A 140 -9.16 -27.42 -18.08
CA SER A 140 -10.56 -27.87 -18.12
C SER A 140 -11.25 -27.91 -16.75
N LEU A 141 -10.66 -27.28 -15.73
CA LEU A 141 -11.30 -27.12 -14.43
C LEU A 141 -12.47 -26.14 -14.54
N ASN A 142 -13.64 -26.55 -14.07
CA ASN A 142 -14.79 -25.66 -14.01
C ASN A 142 -14.55 -24.59 -12.94
N VAL A 143 -14.65 -23.32 -13.36
CA VAL A 143 -14.58 -22.15 -12.49
C VAL A 143 -15.97 -21.52 -12.43
N PHE A 144 -16.68 -21.80 -11.36
CA PHE A 144 -18.03 -21.28 -11.13
C PHE A 144 -17.96 -19.83 -10.62
N ILE A 145 -18.59 -18.92 -11.34
CA ILE A 145 -18.73 -17.51 -10.93
C ILE A 145 -20.01 -17.40 -10.12
N SER A 146 -19.88 -16.91 -8.88
CA SER A 146 -21.01 -16.77 -7.96
C SER A 146 -21.19 -15.32 -7.53
N HIS A 147 -22.43 -14.86 -7.50
CA HIS A 147 -22.82 -13.50 -7.14
C HIS A 147 -23.56 -13.43 -5.80
N SER A 148 -23.74 -14.56 -5.11
CA SER A 148 -24.36 -14.60 -3.80
C SER A 148 -23.82 -15.70 -2.91
N LEU A 149 -23.92 -15.50 -1.60
CA LEU A 149 -23.54 -16.51 -0.62
C LEU A 149 -24.32 -17.81 -0.80
N MET A 150 -25.59 -17.74 -1.17
CA MET A 150 -26.46 -18.91 -1.32
C MET A 150 -25.99 -19.83 -2.46
N GLU A 151 -25.72 -19.26 -3.64
CA GLU A 151 -25.15 -20.00 -4.79
C GLU A 151 -23.82 -20.66 -4.44
N SER A 152 -22.93 -19.92 -3.76
CA SER A 152 -21.63 -20.41 -3.34
C SER A 152 -21.73 -21.58 -2.36
N LEU A 153 -22.65 -21.50 -1.39
CA LEU A 153 -22.91 -22.60 -0.46
C LEU A 153 -23.55 -23.80 -1.15
N GLU A 154 -24.41 -23.60 -2.14
CA GLU A 154 -24.98 -24.70 -2.93
C GLU A 154 -23.92 -25.40 -3.77
N PHE A 155 -23.06 -24.64 -4.47
CA PHE A 155 -21.91 -25.16 -5.20
C PHE A 155 -21.02 -26.02 -4.28
N TYR A 156 -20.69 -25.50 -3.09
CA TYR A 156 -19.86 -26.21 -2.12
C TYR A 156 -20.54 -27.50 -1.61
N LYS A 157 -21.84 -27.45 -1.28
CA LYS A 157 -22.63 -28.61 -0.85
C LYS A 157 -22.71 -29.68 -1.93
N ARG A 158 -22.89 -29.28 -3.20
CA ARG A 158 -22.90 -30.20 -4.35
C ARG A 158 -21.56 -30.92 -4.50
N GLY A 159 -20.45 -30.19 -4.39
CA GLY A 159 -19.11 -30.80 -4.45
C GLY A 159 -18.86 -31.80 -3.32
N ILE A 160 -19.32 -31.50 -2.10
CA ILE A 160 -19.27 -32.44 -0.97
C ILE A 160 -20.12 -33.70 -1.24
N ALA A 161 -21.31 -33.53 -1.81
CA ALA A 161 -22.19 -34.65 -2.14
C ALA A 161 -21.53 -35.56 -3.20
N ASN A 162 -20.96 -34.96 -4.25
CA ASN A 162 -20.24 -35.70 -5.29
C ASN A 162 -19.04 -36.48 -4.72
N ARG A 163 -18.27 -35.86 -3.82
CA ARG A 163 -17.18 -36.54 -3.08
C ARG A 163 -17.67 -37.76 -2.31
N LYS A 164 -18.82 -37.66 -1.64
CA LYS A 164 -19.42 -38.79 -0.90
C LYS A 164 -19.87 -39.91 -1.84
N THR A 165 -20.52 -39.57 -2.97
CA THR A 165 -20.96 -40.55 -3.96
C THR A 165 -19.78 -41.32 -4.55
N ALA A 166 -18.69 -40.62 -4.89
CA ALA A 166 -17.44 -41.26 -5.35
C ALA A 166 -16.87 -42.22 -4.29
N ALA A 167 -16.86 -41.82 -3.02
CA ALA A 167 -16.39 -42.66 -1.92
C ALA A 167 -17.26 -43.91 -1.71
N THR A 168 -18.57 -43.82 -1.90
CA THR A 168 -19.48 -44.99 -1.79
C THR A 168 -19.35 -45.97 -2.94
N GLN A 169 -19.01 -45.51 -4.15
CA GLN A 169 -18.81 -46.37 -5.32
C GLN A 169 -17.49 -47.17 -5.27
N MET A 170 -16.52 -46.75 -4.45
CA MET A 170 -15.15 -47.31 -4.43
C MET A 170 -14.70 -47.92 -3.09
N ASN A 171 -15.60 -48.41 -2.23
CA ASN A 171 -15.29 -49.01 -0.92
C ASN A 171 -14.53 -48.07 0.06
N GLU A 172 -15.28 -47.14 0.66
CA GLU A 172 -15.03 -46.34 1.89
C GLU A 172 -13.62 -45.78 2.17
N ASN A 173 -13.42 -44.48 1.93
CA ASN A 173 -13.60 -43.44 2.96
C ASN A 173 -13.06 -42.08 2.48
N SER A 174 -13.74 -40.99 2.85
CA SER A 174 -13.24 -39.60 2.69
C SER A 174 -11.88 -39.35 3.35
N SER A 175 -11.40 -40.25 4.22
CA SER A 175 -10.06 -40.23 4.79
C SER A 175 -8.93 -40.57 3.80
N ARG A 176 -9.26 -41.10 2.62
CA ARG A 176 -8.29 -41.58 1.62
C ARG A 176 -8.11 -40.66 0.43
N SER A 177 -8.96 -39.65 0.27
CA SER A 177 -8.85 -38.65 -0.78
C SER A 177 -8.51 -37.28 -0.21
N HIS A 178 -7.78 -36.49 -0.99
CA HIS A 178 -7.52 -35.08 -0.69
C HIS A 178 -8.55 -34.24 -1.42
N SER A 179 -9.04 -33.18 -0.77
CA SER A 179 -9.93 -32.23 -1.45
C SER A 179 -9.36 -30.82 -1.36
N ILE A 180 -9.45 -30.08 -2.45
CA ILE A 180 -8.93 -28.72 -2.61
C ILE A 180 -10.09 -27.84 -3.08
N PHE A 181 -10.65 -27.06 -2.15
CA PHE A 181 -11.65 -26.05 -2.47
C PHE A 181 -10.97 -24.69 -2.61
N THR A 182 -11.13 -24.04 -3.75
CA THR A 182 -10.47 -22.77 -4.06
C THR A 182 -11.50 -21.67 -4.24
N ILE A 183 -11.30 -20.57 -3.52
CA ILE A 183 -12.02 -19.31 -3.69
C ILE A 183 -11.04 -18.33 -4.35
N SER A 184 -11.37 -17.80 -5.51
CA SER A 184 -10.58 -16.81 -6.22
C SER A 184 -11.30 -15.47 -6.22
N LEU A 185 -10.55 -14.41 -5.91
CA LEU A 185 -11.03 -13.03 -5.89
C LEU A 185 -10.30 -12.23 -6.96
N GLU A 186 -11.05 -11.33 -7.58
CA GLU A 186 -10.55 -10.33 -8.49
C GLU A 186 -11.00 -8.96 -7.99
N MET A 187 -10.05 -8.17 -7.50
CA MET A 187 -10.34 -6.88 -6.91
C MET A 187 -9.89 -5.78 -7.88
N LYS A 188 -10.86 -5.05 -8.42
CA LYS A 188 -10.60 -3.95 -9.34
C LYS A 188 -10.54 -2.64 -8.56
N ASN A 189 -9.41 -1.93 -8.63
CA ASN A 189 -9.28 -0.59 -8.10
C ASN A 189 -8.66 0.32 -9.15
N LYS A 190 -9.48 1.19 -9.75
CA LYS A 190 -9.13 2.03 -10.91
C LYS A 190 -8.56 1.15 -12.04
N ASN A 191 -7.29 1.36 -12.41
CA ASN A 191 -6.59 0.66 -13.49
C ASN A 191 -5.77 -0.55 -12.98
N ILE A 192 -5.83 -0.85 -11.67
CA ILE A 192 -5.08 -1.96 -11.08
C ILE A 192 -6.06 -3.06 -10.71
N VAL A 193 -5.88 -4.22 -11.32
CA VAL A 193 -6.61 -5.44 -10.96
C VAL A 193 -5.69 -6.31 -10.11
N LYS A 194 -6.12 -6.65 -8.91
CA LYS A 194 -5.43 -7.60 -8.04
C LYS A 194 -6.16 -8.93 -8.07
N LYS A 195 -5.42 -10.03 -8.16
CA LYS A 195 -5.96 -11.38 -8.10
C LYS A 195 -5.40 -12.11 -6.89
N SER A 196 -6.24 -12.90 -6.23
CA SER A 196 -5.82 -13.75 -5.13
C SER A 196 -6.61 -15.05 -5.14
N LYS A 197 -5.95 -16.13 -4.72
CA LYS A 197 -6.57 -17.44 -4.51
C LYS A 197 -6.48 -17.80 -3.04
N LEU A 198 -7.57 -18.31 -2.47
CA LEU A 198 -7.61 -18.96 -1.16
C LEU A 198 -7.94 -20.43 -1.34
N CYS A 199 -6.98 -21.30 -1.07
CA CYS A 199 -7.15 -22.75 -1.17
C CYS A 199 -7.35 -23.37 0.21
N PHE A 200 -8.48 -24.06 0.41
CA PHE A 200 -8.71 -24.94 1.56
C PHE A 200 -8.40 -26.37 1.16
N VAL A 201 -7.40 -26.96 1.82
CA VAL A 201 -6.94 -28.31 1.53
C VAL A 201 -7.27 -29.22 2.71
N ASP A 202 -8.21 -30.14 2.50
CA ASP A 202 -8.54 -31.23 3.43
C ASP A 202 -7.75 -32.47 2.99
N LEU A 203 -6.64 -32.74 3.67
CA LEU A 203 -5.76 -33.86 3.32
C LEU A 203 -6.33 -35.19 3.80
N ALA A 204 -5.90 -36.28 3.16
CA ALA A 204 -6.12 -37.64 3.64
C ALA A 204 -5.50 -37.87 5.04
N GLY A 205 -5.89 -38.97 5.69
CA GLY A 205 -5.33 -39.42 6.96
C GLY A 205 -3.83 -39.67 6.88
N SER A 206 -3.07 -39.17 7.87
CA SER A 206 -1.61 -39.34 7.94
C SER A 206 -1.15 -40.63 8.61
N GLU A 207 -2.07 -41.45 9.09
CA GLU A 207 -1.76 -42.72 9.75
C GLU A 207 -1.14 -43.74 8.79
N LYS A 208 -0.27 -44.60 9.33
CA LYS A 208 0.26 -45.74 8.59
C LYS A 208 -0.78 -46.85 8.60
N ILE A 209 -1.28 -47.21 7.42
CA ILE A 209 -2.18 -48.37 7.26
C ILE A 209 -1.33 -49.64 7.41
N GLY A 210 -1.74 -50.55 8.29
CA GLY A 210 -1.05 -51.84 8.51
C GLY A 210 -1.20 -52.79 7.30
N ASP A 211 -0.22 -53.65 7.10
CA ASP A 211 -0.03 -54.57 5.95
C ASP A 211 -1.06 -55.71 5.82
N ASN A 212 -2.36 -55.44 6.01
CA ASN A 212 -3.39 -56.48 5.87
C ASN A 212 -4.23 -56.29 4.60
N GLU A 213 -4.05 -57.25 3.68
CA GLU A 213 -4.79 -57.56 2.44
C GLU A 213 -4.16 -57.11 1.10
N ILE A 214 -3.93 -58.10 0.24
CA ILE A 214 -3.11 -58.06 -0.99
C ILE A 214 -3.72 -57.18 -2.10
N GLU A 215 -5.05 -57.02 -2.16
CA GLU A 215 -5.71 -56.09 -3.11
C GLU A 215 -5.73 -54.63 -2.62
N ARG A 216 -5.59 -54.39 -1.31
CA ARG A 216 -5.41 -53.05 -0.74
C ARG A 216 -4.00 -52.49 -0.99
N VAL A 217 -3.01 -53.30 -1.38
CA VAL A 217 -1.61 -52.87 -1.46
C VAL A 217 -1.37 -51.79 -2.53
N LYS A 218 -2.00 -51.87 -3.71
CA LYS A 218 -1.80 -50.87 -4.78
C LYS A 218 -2.44 -49.52 -4.45
N GLU A 219 -3.67 -49.52 -3.92
CA GLU A 219 -4.37 -48.32 -3.47
C GLU A 219 -3.69 -47.72 -2.22
N THR A 220 -3.29 -48.56 -1.27
CA THR A 220 -2.59 -48.18 -0.03
C THR A 220 -1.21 -47.59 -0.30
N CYS A 221 -0.49 -48.10 -1.31
CA CYS A 221 0.75 -47.47 -1.76
C CYS A 221 0.49 -46.05 -2.26
N ASN A 222 -0.48 -45.84 -3.15
CA ASN A 222 -0.68 -44.55 -3.82
C ASN A 222 -1.28 -43.45 -2.93
N ILE A 223 -2.19 -43.76 -2.01
CA ILE A 223 -2.70 -42.77 -1.04
C ILE A 223 -1.55 -42.28 -0.15
N ASN A 224 -0.74 -43.23 0.35
CA ASN A 224 0.46 -42.89 1.12
C ASN A 224 1.53 -42.22 0.25
N THR A 225 1.60 -42.49 -1.06
CA THR A 225 2.55 -41.82 -1.97
C THR A 225 2.39 -40.31 -1.91
N SER A 226 1.16 -39.80 -2.05
CA SER A 226 0.91 -38.35 -2.00
C SER A 226 1.38 -37.68 -0.69
N LEU A 227 1.05 -38.28 0.47
CA LEU A 227 1.46 -37.77 1.78
C LEU A 227 2.95 -38.02 2.09
N LEU A 228 3.52 -39.11 1.58
CA LEU A 228 4.95 -39.41 1.67
C LEU A 228 5.75 -38.39 0.85
N CYS A 229 5.33 -38.08 -0.38
CA CYS A 229 5.90 -37.04 -1.22
C CYS A 229 5.81 -35.67 -0.52
N LEU A 230 4.65 -35.34 0.04
CA LEU A 230 4.47 -34.14 0.86
C LEU A 230 5.45 -34.10 2.04
N GLY A 231 5.59 -35.20 2.79
CA GLY A 231 6.52 -35.32 3.90
C GLY A 231 7.99 -35.15 3.48
N LYS A 232 8.39 -35.73 2.34
CA LYS A 232 9.73 -35.57 1.76
C LYS A 232 10.01 -34.11 1.38
N ILE A 233 9.04 -33.43 0.78
CA ILE A 233 9.16 -32.01 0.40
C ILE A 233 9.30 -31.14 1.65
N VAL A 234 8.43 -31.35 2.65
CA VAL A 234 8.51 -30.62 3.93
C VAL A 234 9.87 -30.83 4.60
N HIS A 235 10.37 -32.07 4.61
CA HIS A 235 11.70 -32.37 5.14
C HIS A 235 12.80 -31.59 4.41
N LYS A 236 12.87 -31.70 3.08
CA LYS A 236 13.88 -31.03 2.24
C LYS A 236 13.85 -29.50 2.39
N LEU A 237 12.66 -28.92 2.34
CA LEU A 237 12.46 -27.47 2.52
C LEU A 237 12.88 -27.02 3.93
N SER A 238 12.55 -27.80 4.96
CA SER A 238 12.88 -27.46 6.35
C SER A 238 14.38 -27.58 6.67
N SER A 239 15.13 -28.41 5.94
CA SER A 239 16.57 -28.56 6.10
C SER A 239 17.39 -27.55 5.28
N ASN A 240 16.73 -26.62 4.57
CA ASN A 240 17.36 -25.71 3.60
C ASN A 240 18.29 -26.44 2.62
N ASP A 241 17.93 -27.67 2.27
CA ASP A 241 18.68 -28.44 1.29
C ASP A 241 18.41 -27.83 -0.09
N ARG A 242 19.45 -27.31 -0.73
CA ARG A 242 19.35 -26.58 -2.00
C ARG A 242 19.16 -27.51 -3.21
N TRP A 243 19.08 -28.81 -2.98
CA TRP A 243 18.81 -29.77 -4.05
C TRP A 243 17.39 -29.66 -4.60
N HIS A 244 17.24 -30.07 -5.85
CA HIS A 244 15.97 -30.12 -6.56
C HIS A 244 14.84 -30.77 -5.73
N ILE A 245 13.70 -30.07 -5.66
CA ILE A 245 12.49 -30.52 -4.98
C ILE A 245 11.54 -31.11 -6.02
N SER A 246 11.26 -32.40 -5.89
CA SER A 246 10.43 -33.15 -6.84
C SER A 246 8.93 -32.98 -6.58
N TYR A 247 8.40 -31.77 -6.79
CA TYR A 247 6.96 -31.51 -6.64
C TYR A 247 6.08 -32.37 -7.56
N ARG A 248 6.64 -32.88 -8.67
CA ARG A 248 5.94 -33.68 -9.68
C ARG A 248 5.72 -35.14 -9.29
N ASP A 249 6.31 -35.60 -8.18
CA ASP A 249 6.20 -36.99 -7.72
C ASP A 249 4.78 -37.37 -7.26
N SER A 250 3.90 -36.39 -7.02
CA SER A 250 2.46 -36.60 -6.85
C SER A 250 1.66 -35.41 -7.37
N LYS A 251 0.43 -35.66 -7.82
CA LYS A 251 -0.51 -34.61 -8.27
C LYS A 251 -0.80 -33.61 -7.14
N LEU A 252 -0.92 -34.11 -5.91
CA LEU A 252 -1.10 -33.28 -4.71
C LEU A 252 0.07 -32.31 -4.55
N THR A 253 1.30 -32.81 -4.48
CA THR A 253 2.48 -31.95 -4.28
C THR A 253 2.70 -31.00 -5.43
N PHE A 254 2.29 -31.37 -6.64
CA PHE A 254 2.38 -30.50 -7.80
C PHE A 254 1.40 -29.31 -7.67
N LEU A 255 0.13 -29.56 -7.33
CA LEU A 255 -0.84 -28.49 -7.05
C LEU A 255 -0.45 -27.60 -5.87
N LEU A 256 0.20 -28.18 -4.86
CA LEU A 256 0.61 -27.45 -3.66
C LEU A 256 1.99 -26.78 -3.80
N LYS A 257 2.63 -26.83 -4.97
CA LYS A 257 3.96 -26.24 -5.22
C LYS A 257 4.03 -24.77 -4.79
N ASP A 258 3.02 -23.98 -5.16
CA ASP A 258 3.00 -22.54 -4.81
C ASP A 258 2.76 -22.31 -3.31
N SER A 259 2.16 -23.28 -2.62
CA SER A 259 1.87 -23.21 -1.19
C SER A 259 3.06 -23.57 -0.30
N LEU A 260 3.98 -24.43 -0.77
CA LEU A 260 5.12 -24.93 -0.01
C LEU A 260 6.42 -24.42 -0.61
N GLY A 261 7.02 -23.39 -0.02
CA GLY A 261 8.23 -22.74 -0.53
C GLY A 261 8.00 -21.79 -1.72
N GLY A 262 6.74 -21.53 -2.09
CA GLY A 262 6.36 -20.73 -3.26
C GLY A 262 5.70 -19.38 -2.94
N ASN A 263 4.94 -18.87 -3.91
CA ASN A 263 4.19 -17.63 -3.83
C ASN A 263 2.79 -17.85 -3.20
N SER A 264 2.76 -18.10 -1.89
CA SER A 264 1.51 -18.17 -1.13
C SER A 264 1.75 -17.97 0.37
N LYS A 265 0.77 -17.39 1.06
CA LYS A 265 0.67 -17.42 2.52
C LYS A 265 0.06 -18.75 2.94
N LEU A 266 0.77 -19.54 3.73
CA LEU A 266 0.29 -20.86 4.15
C LEU A 266 0.08 -20.91 5.66
N ALA A 267 -1.10 -21.37 6.07
CA ALA A 267 -1.38 -21.87 7.40
C ALA A 267 -1.65 -23.38 7.36
N ILE A 268 -0.97 -24.15 8.22
CA ILE A 268 -1.23 -25.58 8.41
C ILE A 268 -1.88 -25.77 9.78
N ILE A 269 -3.08 -26.32 9.79
CA ILE A 269 -3.82 -26.70 10.98
C ILE A 269 -3.63 -28.21 11.18
N GLY A 270 -2.76 -28.57 12.12
CA GLY A 270 -2.64 -29.95 12.58
C GLY A 270 -3.82 -30.26 13.50
N THR A 271 -4.57 -31.30 13.16
CA THR A 271 -5.72 -31.78 13.94
C THR A 271 -5.33 -33.08 14.62
N VAL A 272 -5.50 -33.17 15.93
CA VAL A 272 -5.03 -34.32 16.73
C VAL A 272 -6.11 -34.82 17.68
N ASN A 273 -6.07 -36.12 17.96
CA ASN A 273 -6.73 -36.71 19.10
C ASN A 273 -5.65 -37.19 20.09
N ILE A 274 -5.63 -36.60 21.29
CA ILE A 274 -4.60 -36.85 22.30
C ILE A 274 -4.61 -38.31 22.80
N ASP A 275 -5.73 -39.02 22.65
CA ASP A 275 -5.87 -40.45 22.99
C ASP A 275 -4.99 -41.34 22.09
N PHE A 276 -4.52 -40.81 20.96
CA PHE A 276 -3.60 -41.47 20.03
C PHE A 276 -2.25 -40.73 20.04
N PRO A 277 -1.39 -40.98 21.03
CA PRO A 277 -0.22 -40.14 21.26
C PRO A 277 0.86 -40.32 20.18
N SER A 278 0.97 -41.50 19.56
CA SER A 278 1.91 -41.75 18.45
C SER A 278 1.59 -40.87 17.23
N ASP A 279 0.32 -40.86 16.81
CA ASP A 279 -0.15 -40.06 15.69
C ASP A 279 -0.16 -38.56 15.98
N THR A 280 -0.45 -38.19 17.24
CA THR A 280 -0.30 -36.82 17.73
C THR A 280 1.15 -36.36 17.59
N VAL A 281 2.12 -37.16 18.03
CA VAL A 281 3.56 -36.85 17.90
C VAL A 281 3.97 -36.76 16.42
N ASN A 282 3.45 -37.62 15.55
CA ASN A 282 3.72 -37.54 14.10
C ASN A 282 3.21 -36.21 13.51
N THR A 283 1.99 -35.82 13.86
CA THR A 283 1.37 -34.56 13.42
C THR A 283 2.16 -33.35 13.94
N LEU A 284 2.55 -33.35 15.21
CA LEU A 284 3.35 -32.26 15.81
C LEU A 284 4.76 -32.15 15.22
N ASN A 285 5.40 -33.30 14.92
CA ASN A 285 6.68 -33.31 14.22
C ASN A 285 6.57 -32.76 12.80
N PHE A 286 5.46 -33.03 12.10
CA PHE A 286 5.19 -32.45 10.78
C PHE A 286 5.07 -30.93 10.89
N LEU A 287 4.22 -30.42 11.80
CA LEU A 287 4.08 -28.98 12.04
C LEU A 287 5.41 -28.31 12.39
N SER A 288 6.20 -28.91 13.29
CA SER A 288 7.51 -28.37 13.71
C SER A 288 8.49 -28.23 12.53
N ARG A 289 8.45 -29.15 11.56
CA ARG A 289 9.24 -29.03 10.33
C ARG A 289 8.67 -27.99 9.39
N SER A 290 7.35 -28.00 9.15
CA SER A 290 6.68 -27.03 8.28
C SER A 290 6.91 -25.59 8.74
N LYS A 291 6.92 -25.33 10.04
CA LYS A 291 7.19 -23.99 10.61
C LYS A 291 8.54 -23.40 10.19
N LYS A 292 9.52 -24.25 9.86
CA LYS A 292 10.87 -23.83 9.43
C LYS A 292 10.93 -23.48 7.94
N ILE A 293 9.89 -23.82 7.18
CA ILE A 293 9.82 -23.51 5.75
C ILE A 293 9.46 -22.05 5.59
N THR A 294 10.17 -21.39 4.69
CA THR A 294 9.95 -19.99 4.34
C THR A 294 9.35 -19.89 2.94
N ASN A 295 8.21 -19.21 2.83
CA ASN A 295 7.56 -18.88 1.57
C ASN A 295 7.95 -17.46 1.13
N SER A 296 7.77 -17.19 -0.16
CA SER A 296 8.04 -15.88 -0.79
C SER A 296 6.76 -15.28 -1.40
N PRO A 297 5.73 -14.98 -0.57
CA PRO A 297 4.46 -14.47 -1.05
C PRO A 297 4.57 -13.04 -1.59
N SER A 298 3.94 -12.80 -2.73
CA SER A 298 3.81 -11.51 -3.41
C SER A 298 2.35 -11.20 -3.73
N ILE A 299 2.04 -9.92 -3.93
CA ILE A 299 0.72 -9.47 -4.36
C ILE A 299 0.61 -9.75 -5.86
N ASN A 300 -0.41 -10.49 -6.28
CA ASN A 300 -0.60 -10.78 -7.69
C ASN A 300 -1.43 -9.68 -8.34
N TYR A 301 -0.80 -9.00 -9.31
CA TYR A 301 -1.46 -8.03 -10.15
C TYR A 301 -1.82 -8.70 -11.46
N ASP A 302 -3.08 -8.55 -11.87
CA ASP A 302 -3.48 -8.80 -13.23
C ASP A 302 -3.16 -7.53 -14.02
N THR A 303 -1.95 -7.48 -14.56
CA THR A 303 -1.65 -6.60 -15.69
C THR A 303 -2.37 -7.19 -16.89
N GLY A 304 -3.70 -7.09 -16.92
CA GLY A 304 -4.53 -7.80 -17.88
C GLY A 304 -4.11 -7.45 -19.30
N ARG A 305 -3.34 -8.32 -19.96
CA ARG A 305 -2.74 -8.16 -21.30
C ARG A 305 -2.18 -6.80 -21.71
N SER A 306 -2.13 -5.78 -20.85
CA SER A 306 -1.32 -4.60 -21.08
C SER A 306 0.11 -5.03 -20.94
N THR A 307 0.68 -5.39 -22.09
CA THR A 307 2.09 -5.67 -22.25
C THR A 307 2.88 -4.54 -21.61
N VAL A 308 4.10 -4.84 -21.15
CA VAL A 308 5.06 -3.80 -20.76
C VAL A 308 5.11 -2.69 -21.84
N ALA A 309 4.86 -3.01 -23.11
CA ALA A 309 4.75 -2.05 -24.20
C ALA A 309 3.58 -1.05 -24.05
N GLU A 310 2.36 -1.47 -23.70
CA GLU A 310 1.24 -0.53 -23.47
C GLU A 310 1.49 0.37 -22.26
N LEU A 311 2.06 -0.17 -21.18
CA LEU A 311 2.46 0.64 -20.02
C LEU A 311 3.58 1.62 -20.37
N THR A 312 4.53 1.20 -21.22
CA THR A 312 5.61 2.07 -21.72
C THR A 312 5.07 3.16 -22.64
N GLU A 313 4.08 2.84 -23.46
CA GLU A 313 3.39 3.79 -24.34
C GLU A 313 2.60 4.82 -23.54
N ASN A 314 1.87 4.39 -22.51
CA ASN A 314 1.19 5.30 -21.58
C ASN A 314 2.17 6.20 -20.81
N ILE A 315 3.32 5.66 -20.36
CA ILE A 315 4.38 6.47 -19.73
C ILE A 315 4.91 7.51 -20.72
N LYS A 316 5.13 7.12 -21.97
CA LYS A 316 5.61 8.03 -23.01
C LYS A 316 4.62 9.16 -23.30
N GLN A 317 3.33 8.83 -23.43
CA GLN A 317 2.26 9.83 -23.62
C GLN A 317 2.18 10.81 -22.44
N LEU A 318 2.23 10.29 -21.20
CA LEU A 318 2.21 11.13 -20.00
C LEU A 318 3.46 12.01 -19.85
N ASP A 319 4.63 11.54 -20.31
CA ASP A 319 5.85 12.34 -20.35
C ASP A 319 5.78 13.43 -21.43
N GLU A 320 5.24 13.13 -22.61
CA GLU A 320 4.98 14.11 -23.68
C GLU A 320 4.01 15.20 -23.20
N GLU A 321 2.93 14.81 -22.53
CA GLU A 321 1.94 15.73 -21.97
C GLU A 321 2.54 16.58 -20.84
N ASN A 322 3.34 15.98 -19.94
CA ASN A 322 4.09 16.73 -18.92
C ASN A 322 5.08 17.74 -19.50
N ASN A 323 5.78 17.37 -20.56
CA ASN A 323 6.73 18.27 -21.21
C ASN A 323 6.00 19.43 -21.89
N THR A 324 4.85 19.16 -22.50
CA THR A 324 3.99 20.19 -23.11
C THR A 324 3.48 21.17 -22.06
N LEU A 325 2.92 20.67 -20.95
CA LEU A 325 2.44 21.49 -19.83
C LEU A 325 3.58 22.30 -19.19
N LYS A 326 4.79 21.73 -19.06
CA LYS A 326 5.96 22.47 -18.56
C LYS A 326 6.39 23.59 -19.51
N ALA A 327 6.33 23.36 -20.83
CA ALA A 327 6.63 24.39 -21.82
C ALA A 327 5.61 25.52 -21.78
N GLU A 328 4.32 25.20 -21.70
CA GLU A 328 3.23 26.18 -21.60
C GLU A 328 3.35 27.02 -20.31
N ILE A 329 3.67 26.38 -19.18
CA ILE A 329 3.96 27.09 -17.92
C ILE A 329 5.16 28.04 -18.06
N ALA A 330 6.22 27.63 -18.77
CA ALA A 330 7.40 28.47 -18.99
C ALA A 330 7.06 29.69 -19.88
N GLU A 331 6.26 29.49 -20.92
CA GLU A 331 5.81 30.56 -21.81
C GLU A 331 4.91 31.57 -21.08
N LEU A 332 3.93 31.09 -20.31
CA LEU A 332 3.06 31.94 -19.48
C LEU A 332 3.86 32.74 -18.43
N ARG A 333 4.91 32.16 -17.85
CA ARG A 333 5.82 32.86 -16.92
C ARG A 333 6.61 33.97 -17.63
N SER A 334 7.15 33.69 -18.83
CA SER A 334 7.88 34.68 -19.64
C SER A 334 6.99 35.84 -20.07
N GLN A 335 5.76 35.56 -20.51
CA GLN A 335 4.78 36.60 -20.85
C GLN A 335 4.42 37.47 -19.64
N LYS A 336 4.23 36.85 -18.47
CA LYS A 336 3.96 37.56 -17.22
C LYS A 336 5.13 38.46 -16.80
N GLU A 337 6.37 37.99 -16.89
CA GLU A 337 7.56 38.80 -16.61
C GLU A 337 7.71 39.98 -17.58
N ASN A 338 7.45 39.77 -18.87
CA ASN A 338 7.53 40.83 -19.87
C ASN A 338 6.45 41.90 -19.65
N ASN A 339 5.23 41.50 -19.28
CA ASN A 339 4.14 42.42 -18.92
C ASN A 339 4.44 43.22 -17.65
N ILE A 340 5.06 42.59 -16.65
CA ILE A 340 5.48 43.29 -15.43
C ILE A 340 6.61 44.29 -15.75
N LYS A 341 7.62 43.88 -16.54
CA LYS A 341 8.71 44.77 -16.96
C LYS A 341 8.22 45.97 -17.76
N SER A 342 7.28 45.77 -18.70
CA SER A 342 6.73 46.87 -19.50
C SER A 342 5.91 47.85 -18.64
N SER A 343 5.13 47.35 -17.69
CA SER A 343 4.41 48.18 -16.70
C SER A 343 5.38 49.00 -15.84
N ILE A 344 6.41 48.37 -15.28
CA ILE A 344 7.41 49.06 -14.44
C ILE A 344 8.16 50.13 -15.26
N ILE A 345 8.54 49.83 -16.51
CA ILE A 345 9.21 50.81 -17.38
C ILE A 345 8.30 52.01 -17.65
N TYR A 346 7.00 51.79 -17.84
CA TYR A 346 6.03 52.87 -18.01
C TYR A 346 5.93 53.73 -16.75
N ASP A 347 5.78 53.12 -15.58
CA ASP A 347 5.67 53.81 -14.29
C ASP A 347 6.92 54.63 -13.97
N VAL A 348 8.12 54.07 -14.21
CA VAL A 348 9.39 54.78 -14.02
C VAL A 348 9.52 55.98 -14.97
N LYS A 349 9.11 55.84 -16.24
CA LYS A 349 9.11 56.96 -17.20
C LYS A 349 8.16 58.07 -16.76
N LYS A 350 6.98 57.71 -16.26
CA LYS A 350 6.00 58.65 -15.74
C LYS A 350 6.56 59.40 -14.52
N LEU A 351 7.09 58.68 -13.53
CA LEU A 351 7.71 59.28 -12.34
C LEU A 351 8.84 60.25 -12.71
N LYS A 352 9.68 59.88 -13.69
CA LYS A 352 10.79 60.74 -14.15
C LYS A 352 10.27 62.03 -14.79
N ARG A 353 9.18 61.97 -15.54
CA ARG A 353 8.53 63.15 -16.13
C ARG A 353 7.96 64.05 -15.05
N ASP A 354 7.26 63.48 -14.07
CA ASP A 354 6.65 64.22 -12.97
C ASP A 354 7.72 64.88 -12.08
N PHE A 355 8.83 64.18 -11.82
CA PHE A 355 9.98 64.74 -11.10
C PHE A 355 10.62 65.93 -11.84
N ASN A 356 10.78 65.84 -13.16
CA ASN A 356 11.35 66.93 -13.94
C ASN A 356 10.44 68.18 -13.91
N LEU A 357 9.13 68.00 -14.03
CA LEU A 357 8.16 69.11 -13.90
C LEU A 357 8.25 69.78 -12.53
N LEU A 358 8.35 68.98 -11.46
CA LEU A 358 8.51 69.50 -10.10
C LEU A 358 9.83 70.27 -9.93
N MET A 359 10.91 69.78 -10.54
CA MET A 359 12.22 70.46 -10.51
C MET A 359 12.19 71.79 -11.27
N ASP A 360 11.47 71.87 -12.38
CA ASP A 360 11.28 73.12 -13.13
C ASP A 360 10.49 74.14 -12.28
N GLU A 361 9.40 73.73 -11.64
CA GLU A 361 8.65 74.58 -10.70
C GLU A 361 9.52 75.05 -9.53
N PHE A 362 10.31 74.16 -8.94
CA PHE A 362 11.23 74.50 -7.86
C PHE A 362 12.29 75.52 -8.29
N ASN A 363 12.82 75.38 -9.51
CA ASN A 363 13.79 76.32 -10.07
C ASN A 363 13.17 77.72 -10.27
N VAL A 364 11.93 77.79 -10.75
CA VAL A 364 11.17 79.05 -10.89
C VAL A 364 10.95 79.69 -9.51
N LEU A 365 10.59 78.89 -8.50
CA LEU A 365 10.43 79.36 -7.13
C LEU A 365 11.74 79.91 -6.55
N CYS A 366 12.85 79.22 -6.78
CA CYS A 366 14.18 79.66 -6.36
C CYS A 366 14.59 80.97 -7.05
N ALA A 367 14.32 81.12 -8.35
CA ALA A 367 14.58 82.36 -9.08
C ALA A 367 13.74 83.52 -8.52
N SER A 368 12.47 83.27 -8.24
CA SER A 368 11.55 84.25 -7.63
C SER A 368 12.01 84.66 -6.23
N SER A 369 12.43 83.69 -5.40
CA SER A 369 12.99 83.95 -4.07
C SER A 369 14.26 84.80 -4.14
N LYS A 370 15.19 84.49 -5.05
CA LYS A 370 16.40 85.31 -5.27
C LYS A 370 16.07 86.74 -5.71
N ALA A 371 15.08 86.93 -6.59
CA ALA A 371 14.66 88.25 -7.05
C ALA A 371 14.05 89.10 -5.93
N ILE A 372 13.22 88.49 -5.07
CA ILE A 372 12.64 89.18 -3.90
C ILE A 372 13.76 89.66 -2.96
N ILE A 373 14.73 88.78 -2.66
CA ILE A 373 15.87 89.12 -1.81
C ILE A 373 16.70 90.25 -2.44
N GLY A 374 17.02 90.16 -3.74
CA GLY A 374 17.77 91.20 -4.46
C GLY A 374 17.10 92.56 -4.41
N ASN A 375 15.80 92.63 -4.75
CA ASN A 375 15.04 93.88 -4.73
C ASN A 375 15.00 94.52 -3.32
N TYR A 376 14.88 93.71 -2.27
CA TYR A 376 14.90 94.21 -0.89
C TYR A 376 16.27 94.80 -0.51
N TYR A 377 17.37 94.19 -0.94
CA TYR A 377 18.72 94.72 -0.73
C TYR A 377 18.95 96.03 -1.48
N ASP A 378 18.57 96.11 -2.75
CA ASP A 378 18.78 97.31 -3.58
C ASP A 378 17.95 98.50 -3.09
N THR A 379 16.70 98.27 -2.69
CA THR A 379 15.82 99.32 -2.15
C THR A 379 16.39 99.90 -0.86
N ASN A 380 16.84 99.04 0.06
CA ASN A 380 17.45 99.48 1.32
C ASN A 380 18.78 100.20 1.09
N ARG A 381 19.60 99.75 0.14
CA ARG A 381 20.85 100.41 -0.23
C ARG A 381 20.61 101.81 -0.78
N SER A 382 19.61 101.99 -1.65
CA SER A 382 19.26 103.29 -2.21
C SER A 382 18.84 104.27 -1.12
N ALA A 383 17.99 103.83 -0.18
CA ALA A 383 17.56 104.65 0.95
C ALA A 383 18.73 105.06 1.86
N ILE A 384 19.67 104.16 2.14
CA ILE A 384 20.86 104.46 2.95
C ILE A 384 21.75 105.51 2.24
N LEU A 385 21.97 105.38 0.93
CA LEU A 385 22.76 106.33 0.16
C LEU A 385 22.11 107.73 0.15
N GLU A 386 20.78 107.80 0.01
CA GLU A 386 20.04 109.06 0.06
C GLU A 386 20.14 109.74 1.43
N ILE A 387 20.01 108.97 2.52
CA ILE A 387 20.22 109.48 3.89
C ILE A 387 21.65 110.00 4.07
N SER A 388 22.65 109.26 3.56
CA SER A 388 24.07 109.66 3.59
C SER A 388 24.30 110.99 2.86
N GLU A 389 23.75 111.14 1.65
CA GLU A 389 23.89 112.37 0.85
C GLU A 389 23.23 113.56 1.54
N ASN A 390 22.04 113.35 2.11
CA ASN A 390 21.32 114.37 2.88
C ASN A 390 22.12 114.82 4.12
N LEU A 391 22.70 113.88 4.87
CA LEU A 391 23.57 114.18 6.02
C LEU A 391 24.80 114.99 5.62
N ARG A 392 25.41 114.65 4.48
CA ARG A 392 26.56 115.38 3.93
C ARG A 392 26.20 116.82 3.54
N MET A 393 25.07 117.01 2.85
CA MET A 393 24.59 118.36 2.51
C MET A 393 24.31 119.20 3.76
N LEU A 394 23.72 118.59 4.80
CA LEU A 394 23.47 119.25 6.08
C LEU A 394 24.78 119.68 6.77
N ALA A 395 25.82 118.84 6.71
CA ALA A 395 27.13 119.15 7.24
C ALA A 395 27.81 120.32 6.51
N GLU A 396 27.74 120.37 5.17
CA GLU A 396 28.27 121.50 4.39
C GLU A 396 27.53 122.80 4.67
N ARG A 397 26.19 122.74 4.76
CA ARG A 397 25.37 123.91 5.11
C ARG A 397 25.70 124.43 6.51
N ASN A 398 25.97 123.53 7.46
CA ASN A 398 26.44 123.91 8.79
C ASN A 398 27.85 124.52 8.77
N LYS A 399 28.78 123.99 7.98
CA LYS A 399 30.11 124.62 7.80
C LYS A 399 30.01 126.03 7.23
N GLU A 400 29.12 126.22 6.26
CA GLU A 400 28.90 127.52 5.63
C GLU A 400 28.24 128.52 6.60
N ASN A 401 27.25 128.07 7.37
CA ASN A 401 26.68 128.85 8.47
C ASN A 401 27.73 129.24 9.52
N ILE A 402 28.61 128.29 9.91
CA ILE A 402 29.71 128.57 10.83
C ILE A 402 30.68 129.59 10.24
N ARG A 403 31.07 129.46 8.95
CA ARG A 403 31.90 130.45 8.26
C ARG A 403 31.25 131.83 8.25
N ASN A 404 29.96 131.91 7.97
CA ASN A 404 29.21 133.16 7.96
C ASN A 404 29.13 133.80 9.35
N ILE A 405 29.03 132.99 10.42
CA ILE A 405 29.10 133.48 11.80
C ILE A 405 30.51 134.03 12.09
N PHE A 406 31.57 133.34 11.68
CA PHE A 406 32.95 133.80 11.88
C PHE A 406 33.28 135.07 11.08
N THR A 407 32.82 135.20 9.83
CA THR A 407 33.01 136.44 9.05
C THR A 407 32.21 137.60 9.61
N LYS A 408 30.98 137.36 10.08
CA LYS A 408 30.18 138.38 10.75
C LYS A 408 30.81 138.82 12.08
N LYS A 409 31.34 137.88 12.86
CA LYS A 409 32.11 138.20 14.07
C LYS A 409 33.35 139.04 13.74
N ARG A 410 34.11 138.65 12.71
CA ARG A 410 35.31 139.38 12.30
C ARG A 410 35.01 140.81 11.82
N ARG A 411 33.88 141.04 11.13
CA ARG A 411 33.42 142.40 10.79
C ARG A 411 33.05 143.23 12.02
N ILE A 412 32.40 142.62 13.02
CA ILE A 412 32.07 143.30 14.28
C ILE A 412 33.36 143.64 15.06
N ASP A 413 34.37 142.76 15.03
CA ASP A 413 35.65 143.02 15.68
C ASP A 413 36.41 144.16 14.96
N GLU A 414 36.35 144.24 13.61
CA GLU A 414 36.97 145.31 12.80
C GLU A 414 36.24 146.68 12.91
N GLU A 415 34.95 146.73 13.22
CA GLU A 415 34.17 147.98 13.43
C GLU A 415 34.32 148.58 14.85
N ASN A 416 34.91 147.86 15.81
CA ASN A 416 35.12 148.36 17.19
C ASN A 416 36.53 148.94 17.44
N ASP A 417 37.43 148.91 16.46
CA ASP A 417 38.80 149.44 16.53
C ASP A 417 39.00 150.79 15.77
N GLU A 418 37.91 151.39 15.24
CA GLU A 418 37.83 152.83 14.85
C GLU A 418 37.28 153.68 16.00
#